data_AF-C6KWE2-F1
#
_entry.id   AF-C6KWE2-F1
#
_cell.length_a   1.000
_cell.length_b   1.000
_cell.length_c   1.000
_cell.angle_alpha   90.00
_cell.angle_beta   90.00
_cell.angle_gamma   90.00
#
_symmetry.space_group_name_H-M   'P 1'
#
loop_
_entity.id
_entity.type
_entity.pdbx_description
1 polymer ?
#
loop_
_entity_poly.entity_id
_entity_poly.type
_entity_poly.pdbx_seq_one_letter_code
_entity_poly.pdbx_strand_id
1 'polypeptide(L)'
;MTQPYKKKLIEVAIPLEAINAASAREKSIRHGHPSTLHLWWARRPLAACRAVLFAQLVDDPSSLPDQFPTPEAQEAERKRLFAIIEDLVKWENSTNEEVLERARAEIRRSCGGELPPVYDPFSGGGSIPLEAQRLGLPAYGSDLNPVAVMIGKAMIEIPPKFKDMSPIHPGIKGRSFYRNAEGLAEDVKYYGEWMREKAWDRIGHLYPQVDLPKEYGGGKATVIAWIWARTVPSPDPAFADVQVPLISNFVLSSKKGQEVWIEPLTDRHTKTISYRIRRGGTKVELAEAAMGTTAGKRQAFRCIMSGAALPYDHIR
;
A
#
# COMPACT_ATOMS: atom_id res chain seq x y z
N MET A 1 -31.02 -17.41 34.26
CA MET A 1 -30.95 -18.68 33.51
C MET A 1 -29.98 -18.46 32.37
N THR A 2 -28.84 -19.15 32.37
CA THR A 2 -27.89 -19.11 31.24
C THR A 2 -28.56 -19.74 30.03
N GLN A 3 -28.68 -19.01 28.91
CA GLN A 3 -29.16 -19.60 27.67
C GLN A 3 -28.28 -20.81 27.32
N PRO A 4 -28.86 -21.93 26.86
CA PRO A 4 -28.07 -23.07 26.42
C PRO A 4 -27.15 -22.62 25.29
N TYR A 5 -25.88 -23.03 25.39
CA TYR A 5 -24.86 -22.71 24.42
C TYR A 5 -25.25 -23.22 23.02
N LYS A 6 -25.19 -22.36 22.01
CA LYS A 6 -25.37 -22.72 20.61
C LYS A 6 -24.01 -22.72 19.92
N LYS A 7 -23.62 -23.87 19.38
CA LYS A 7 -22.43 -23.99 18.53
C LYS A 7 -22.59 -23.09 17.31
N LYS A 8 -21.50 -22.42 16.95
CA LYS A 8 -21.38 -21.55 15.78
C LYS A 8 -20.75 -22.32 14.63
N LEU A 9 -20.96 -21.85 13.40
CA LEU A 9 -20.37 -22.48 12.20
C LEU A 9 -18.86 -22.63 12.31
N ILE A 10 -18.16 -21.63 12.87
CA ILE A 10 -16.70 -21.64 13.02
C ILE A 10 -16.18 -22.80 13.87
N GLU A 11 -17.00 -23.37 14.76
CA GLU A 11 -16.63 -24.49 15.62
C GLU A 11 -16.80 -25.85 14.95
N VAL A 12 -17.53 -25.89 13.82
CA VAL A 12 -17.88 -27.13 13.13
C VAL A 12 -17.14 -27.20 11.80
N ALA A 13 -17.48 -26.33 10.86
CA ALA A 13 -16.89 -26.28 9.53
C ALA A 13 -17.21 -24.96 8.82
N ILE A 14 -16.29 -24.53 7.95
CA ILE A 14 -16.43 -23.39 7.04
C ILE A 14 -15.75 -23.74 5.70
N PRO A 15 -16.09 -23.10 4.57
CA PRO A 15 -15.53 -23.43 3.25
C PRO A 15 -14.09 -22.89 3.11
N LEU A 16 -13.14 -23.54 3.77
CA LEU A 16 -11.74 -23.11 3.86
C LEU A 16 -11.06 -22.95 2.50
N GLU A 17 -11.37 -23.81 1.53
CA GLU A 17 -10.80 -23.74 0.18
C GLU A 17 -11.15 -22.41 -0.50
N ALA A 18 -12.43 -22.02 -0.47
CA ALA A 18 -12.90 -20.76 -1.03
C ALA A 18 -12.32 -19.55 -0.29
N ILE A 19 -12.27 -19.59 1.04
CA ILE A 19 -11.68 -18.52 1.87
C ILE A 19 -10.19 -18.33 1.54
N ASN A 20 -9.43 -19.44 1.42
CA ASN A 20 -8.00 -19.41 1.13
C ASN A 20 -7.73 -18.92 -0.30
N ALA A 21 -8.49 -19.39 -1.28
CA ALA A 21 -8.37 -18.94 -2.67
C ALA A 21 -8.64 -17.43 -2.79
N ALA A 22 -9.70 -16.93 -2.16
CA ALA A 22 -10.04 -15.51 -2.14
C ALA A 22 -8.97 -14.66 -1.43
N SER A 23 -8.47 -15.14 -0.27
CA SER A 23 -7.42 -14.45 0.49
C SER A 23 -6.10 -14.38 -0.27
N ALA A 24 -5.75 -15.42 -1.04
CA ALA A 24 -4.58 -15.41 -1.91
C ALA A 24 -4.74 -14.42 -3.08
N ARG A 25 -5.92 -14.42 -3.71
CA ARG A 25 -6.26 -13.50 -4.81
C ARG A 25 -6.25 -12.03 -4.38
N GLU A 26 -6.69 -11.73 -3.16
CA GLU A 26 -6.72 -10.35 -2.63
C GLU A 26 -5.36 -9.64 -2.74
N LYS A 27 -4.25 -10.37 -2.60
CA LYS A 27 -2.88 -9.83 -2.68
C LYS A 27 -2.54 -9.22 -4.05
N SER A 28 -3.20 -9.66 -5.12
CA SER A 28 -2.96 -9.14 -6.48
C SER A 28 -3.93 -8.02 -6.89
N ILE A 29 -4.86 -7.64 -6.02
CA ILE A 29 -5.81 -6.57 -6.31
C ILE A 29 -5.08 -5.22 -6.24
N ARG A 30 -5.30 -4.39 -7.26
CA ARG A 30 -4.63 -3.08 -7.44
C ARG A 30 -5.59 -1.91 -7.56
N HIS A 31 -6.89 -2.15 -7.43
CA HIS A 31 -7.91 -1.11 -7.49
C HIS A 31 -8.97 -1.33 -6.40
N GLY A 32 -9.41 -0.25 -5.75
CA GLY A 32 -10.47 -0.24 -4.73
C GLY A 32 -10.13 -0.91 -3.39
N HIS A 33 -9.08 -1.74 -3.34
CA HIS A 33 -8.66 -2.41 -2.11
C HIS A 33 -7.96 -1.44 -1.15
N PRO A 34 -8.19 -1.51 0.18
CA PRO A 34 -7.55 -0.60 1.15
C PRO A 34 -6.02 -0.53 1.09
N SER A 35 -5.33 -1.59 0.64
CA SER A 35 -3.88 -1.56 0.43
C SER A 35 -3.41 -0.59 -0.64
N THR A 36 -4.31 -0.17 -1.53
CA THR A 36 -4.03 0.83 -2.59
C THR A 36 -4.11 2.26 -2.05
N LEU A 37 -4.80 2.48 -0.92
CA LEU A 37 -4.79 3.75 -0.19
C LEU A 37 -3.53 3.86 0.68
N HIS A 38 -3.26 2.82 1.48
CA HIS A 38 -2.06 2.74 2.31
C HIS A 38 -1.66 1.29 2.57
N LEU A 39 -0.38 0.98 2.34
CA LEU A 39 0.17 -0.34 2.64
C LEU A 39 0.36 -0.50 4.15
N TRP A 40 -0.34 -1.47 4.74
CA TRP A 40 -0.13 -1.88 6.13
C TRP A 40 0.52 -3.26 6.14
N TRP A 41 1.71 -3.38 6.76
CA TRP A 41 2.57 -4.57 6.67
C TRP A 41 1.94 -5.84 7.26
N ALA A 42 1.01 -5.71 8.22
CA ALA A 42 0.36 -6.84 8.88
C ALA A 42 -1.16 -6.88 8.61
N ARG A 43 -1.61 -6.41 7.44
CA ARG A 43 -3.05 -6.41 7.12
C ARG A 43 -3.57 -7.85 6.98
N ARG A 44 -4.59 -8.20 7.77
CA ARG A 44 -5.30 -9.47 7.63
C ARG A 44 -6.14 -9.45 6.33
N PRO A 45 -6.21 -10.57 5.57
CA PRO A 45 -7.06 -10.65 4.39
C PRO A 45 -8.51 -10.32 4.71
N LEU A 46 -9.12 -9.42 3.95
CA LEU A 46 -10.51 -9.01 4.16
C LEU A 46 -11.47 -10.18 3.94
N ALA A 47 -11.22 -11.02 2.94
CA ALA A 47 -11.98 -12.24 2.70
C ALA A 47 -12.05 -13.13 3.96
N ALA A 48 -10.90 -13.42 4.58
CA ALA A 48 -10.84 -14.20 5.81
C ALA A 48 -11.55 -13.52 6.98
N CYS A 49 -11.35 -12.21 7.17
CA CYS A 49 -12.02 -11.45 8.23
C CYS A 49 -13.55 -11.53 8.10
N ARG A 50 -14.08 -11.33 6.89
CA ARG A 50 -15.50 -11.38 6.59
C ARG A 50 -16.10 -12.76 6.86
N ALA A 51 -15.42 -13.83 6.41
CA ALA A 51 -15.86 -15.20 6.64
C ALA A 51 -15.89 -15.57 8.14
N VAL A 52 -14.84 -15.21 8.88
CA VAL A 52 -14.72 -15.48 10.32
C VAL A 52 -15.75 -14.68 11.13
N LEU A 53 -16.02 -13.42 10.76
CA LEU A 53 -17.07 -12.61 11.38
C LEU A 53 -18.46 -13.19 11.17
N PHE A 54 -18.75 -13.68 9.96
CA PHE A 54 -20.01 -14.37 9.71
C PHE A 54 -20.10 -15.69 10.50
N ALA A 55 -19.09 -16.55 10.38
CA ALA A 55 -19.12 -17.90 10.95
C ALA A 55 -19.10 -17.94 12.48
N GLN A 56 -18.57 -16.91 13.16
CA GLN A 56 -18.60 -16.84 14.63
C GLN A 56 -19.96 -16.36 15.17
N LEU A 57 -20.78 -15.69 14.36
CA LEU A 57 -22.08 -15.16 14.78
C LEU A 57 -23.23 -16.08 14.40
N VAL A 58 -23.11 -16.78 13.28
CA VAL A 58 -24.15 -17.68 12.77
C VAL A 58 -24.12 -19.03 13.49
N ASP A 59 -25.29 -19.43 14.00
CA ASP A 59 -25.50 -20.73 14.66
C ASP A 59 -25.28 -21.87 13.65
N ASP A 60 -24.57 -22.93 14.06
CA ASP A 60 -24.55 -24.17 13.29
C ASP A 60 -25.92 -24.87 13.39
N PRO A 61 -26.44 -25.46 12.30
CA PRO A 61 -27.74 -26.13 12.29
C PRO A 61 -27.91 -27.22 13.35
N SER A 62 -26.83 -27.85 13.82
CA SER A 62 -26.88 -28.84 14.92
C SER A 62 -27.34 -28.26 16.26
N SER A 63 -27.31 -26.93 16.42
CA SER A 63 -27.82 -26.22 17.61
C SER A 63 -29.30 -25.84 17.49
N LEU A 64 -29.95 -26.19 16.38
CA LEU A 64 -31.35 -25.86 16.08
C LEU A 64 -32.13 -27.14 15.72
N PRO A 65 -32.20 -28.14 16.62
CA PRO A 65 -32.82 -29.45 16.32
C PRO A 65 -34.31 -29.35 15.96
N ASP A 66 -35.02 -28.34 16.48
CA ASP A 66 -36.43 -28.10 16.14
C ASP A 66 -36.61 -27.68 14.67
N GLN A 67 -35.59 -27.07 14.06
CA GLN A 67 -35.62 -26.61 12.67
C GLN A 67 -34.92 -27.60 11.74
N PHE A 68 -33.88 -28.29 12.23
CA PHE A 68 -33.07 -29.24 11.48
C PHE A 68 -32.94 -30.55 12.26
N PRO A 69 -34.00 -31.38 12.28
CA PRO A 69 -34.09 -32.54 13.16
C PRO A 69 -33.21 -33.72 12.72
N THR A 70 -32.77 -33.77 11.45
CA THR A 70 -31.96 -34.87 10.92
C THR A 70 -30.57 -34.42 10.50
N PRO A 71 -29.56 -35.32 10.51
CA PRO A 71 -28.21 -35.01 9.99
C PRO A 71 -28.23 -34.48 8.55
N GLU A 72 -29.11 -35.01 7.70
CA GLU A 72 -29.25 -34.58 6.30
C GLU A 72 -29.79 -33.16 6.20
N ALA A 73 -30.76 -32.79 7.04
CA ALA A 73 -31.29 -31.43 7.11
C ALA A 73 -30.24 -30.43 7.62
N GLN A 74 -29.44 -30.83 8.63
CA GLN A 74 -28.34 -30.02 9.15
C GLN A 74 -27.25 -29.80 8.10
N GLU A 75 -26.90 -30.85 7.34
CA GLU A 75 -25.91 -30.75 6.28
C GLU A 75 -26.40 -29.92 5.09
N ALA A 76 -27.69 -30.03 4.71
CA ALA A 76 -28.29 -29.20 3.68
C ALA A 76 -28.26 -27.71 4.06
N GLU A 77 -28.63 -27.37 5.30
CA GLU A 77 -28.56 -26.00 5.78
C GLU A 77 -27.12 -25.49 5.88
N ARG A 78 -26.19 -26.33 6.33
CA ARG A 78 -24.76 -25.97 6.39
C ARG A 78 -24.22 -25.64 5.00
N LYS A 79 -24.59 -26.41 3.98
CA LYS A 79 -24.24 -26.11 2.57
C LYS A 79 -24.81 -24.77 2.10
N ARG A 80 -26.05 -24.42 2.48
CA ARG A 80 -26.63 -23.11 2.18
C ARG A 80 -25.82 -21.98 2.84
N LEU A 81 -25.42 -22.15 4.09
CA LEU A 81 -24.60 -21.19 4.83
C LEU A 81 -23.19 -21.06 4.23
N PHE A 82 -22.62 -22.15 3.72
CA PHE A 82 -21.33 -22.12 3.02
C PHE A 82 -21.42 -21.35 1.71
N ALA A 83 -22.49 -21.52 0.93
CA ALA A 83 -22.71 -20.73 -0.28
C ALA A 83 -22.74 -19.22 0.00
N ILE A 84 -23.29 -18.79 1.15
CA ILE A 84 -23.23 -17.38 1.57
C ILE A 84 -21.77 -16.96 1.80
N ILE A 85 -20.97 -17.75 2.53
CA ILE A 85 -19.56 -17.44 2.77
C ILE A 85 -18.78 -17.39 1.45
N GLU A 86 -18.97 -18.36 0.57
CA GLU A 86 -18.31 -18.44 -0.74
C GLU A 86 -18.59 -17.21 -1.62
N ASP A 87 -19.81 -16.68 -1.58
CA ASP A 87 -20.14 -15.43 -2.25
C ASP A 87 -19.56 -14.22 -1.52
N LEU A 88 -19.61 -14.19 -0.18
CA LEU A 88 -19.07 -13.10 0.62
C LEU A 88 -17.57 -12.92 0.40
N VAL A 89 -16.79 -14.00 0.31
CA VAL A 89 -15.32 -13.90 0.25
C VAL A 89 -14.80 -13.35 -1.09
N LYS A 90 -15.61 -13.38 -2.15
CA LYS A 90 -15.26 -12.82 -3.47
C LYS A 90 -15.14 -11.29 -3.36
N TRP A 91 -14.01 -10.74 -3.80
CA TRP A 91 -13.76 -9.29 -3.72
C TRP A 91 -14.81 -8.45 -4.46
N GLU A 92 -15.25 -8.95 -5.61
CA GLU A 92 -16.27 -8.34 -6.46
C GLU A 92 -17.59 -8.11 -5.71
N ASN A 93 -17.88 -8.96 -4.72
CA ASN A 93 -19.09 -8.89 -3.92
C ASN A 93 -18.94 -8.03 -2.67
N SER A 94 -17.78 -7.43 -2.42
CA SER A 94 -17.51 -6.65 -1.19
C SER A 94 -18.38 -5.39 -1.02
N THR A 95 -19.08 -4.97 -2.07
CA THR A 95 -20.06 -3.87 -2.08
C THR A 95 -21.41 -4.29 -2.70
N ASN A 96 -21.62 -5.59 -2.92
CA ASN A 96 -22.87 -6.10 -3.46
C ASN A 96 -23.90 -6.21 -2.33
N GLU A 97 -24.86 -5.28 -2.28
CA GLU A 97 -25.86 -5.21 -1.22
C GLU A 97 -26.75 -6.46 -1.14
N GLU A 98 -27.02 -7.16 -2.24
CA GLU A 98 -27.80 -8.42 -2.20
C GLU A 98 -27.04 -9.51 -1.44
N VAL A 99 -25.73 -9.65 -1.70
CA VAL A 99 -24.87 -10.61 -1.01
C VAL A 99 -24.69 -10.23 0.46
N LEU A 100 -24.43 -8.94 0.74
CA LEU A 100 -24.27 -8.45 2.11
C LEU A 100 -25.56 -8.59 2.92
N GLU A 101 -26.72 -8.35 2.31
CA GLU A 101 -28.02 -8.44 2.99
C GLU A 101 -28.39 -9.88 3.33
N ARG A 102 -28.11 -10.86 2.45
CA ARG A 102 -28.25 -12.29 2.79
C ARG A 102 -27.44 -12.65 4.05
N ALA A 103 -26.22 -12.13 4.15
CA ALA A 103 -25.37 -12.37 5.31
C ALA A 103 -25.87 -11.66 6.57
N ARG A 104 -26.25 -10.38 6.47
CA ARG A 104 -26.82 -9.57 7.57
C ARG A 104 -28.09 -10.21 8.12
N ALA A 105 -28.95 -10.75 7.26
CA ALA A 105 -30.18 -11.42 7.65
C ALA A 105 -29.91 -12.67 8.50
N GLU A 106 -28.94 -13.50 8.11
CA GLU A 106 -28.57 -14.70 8.88
C GLU A 106 -27.93 -14.36 10.23
N ILE A 107 -27.06 -13.33 10.25
CA ILE A 107 -26.48 -12.82 11.49
C ILE A 107 -27.60 -12.33 12.42
N ARG A 108 -28.53 -11.50 11.92
CA ARG A 108 -29.68 -11.03 12.71
C ARG A 108 -30.52 -12.17 13.27
N ARG A 109 -30.81 -13.19 12.45
CA ARG A 109 -31.55 -14.39 12.88
C ARG A 109 -30.81 -15.13 14.00
N SER A 110 -29.51 -15.34 13.87
CA SER A 110 -28.70 -16.08 14.85
C SER A 110 -28.48 -15.28 16.15
N CYS A 111 -28.48 -13.95 16.08
CA CYS A 111 -28.32 -13.07 17.24
C CYS A 111 -29.66 -12.64 17.88
N GLY A 112 -30.80 -13.17 17.43
CA GLY A 112 -32.11 -12.81 17.99
C GLY A 112 -32.51 -11.34 17.76
N GLY A 113 -31.99 -10.73 16.69
CA GLY A 113 -32.25 -9.32 16.32
C GLY A 113 -31.29 -8.29 16.92
N GLU A 114 -30.63 -8.59 18.04
CA GLU A 114 -29.67 -7.69 18.68
C GLU A 114 -28.23 -8.00 18.26
N LEU A 115 -27.62 -7.11 17.48
CA LEU A 115 -26.29 -7.32 16.92
C LEU A 115 -25.20 -7.04 17.96
N PRO A 116 -24.28 -7.98 18.22
CA PRO A 116 -23.19 -7.75 19.17
C PRO A 116 -22.17 -6.77 18.58
N PRO A 117 -21.54 -5.93 19.42
CA PRO A 117 -20.44 -5.09 18.98
C PRO A 117 -19.18 -5.93 18.70
N VAL A 118 -18.47 -5.59 17.64
CA VAL A 118 -17.15 -6.13 17.31
C VAL A 118 -16.10 -5.11 17.73
N TYR A 119 -15.14 -5.54 18.53
CA TYR A 119 -14.01 -4.70 18.96
C TYR A 119 -12.68 -5.37 18.62
N ASP A 120 -11.86 -4.66 17.84
CA ASP A 120 -10.48 -5.04 17.56
C ASP A 120 -9.50 -4.09 18.28
N PRO A 121 -8.90 -4.50 19.41
CA PRO A 121 -8.03 -3.64 20.20
C PRO A 121 -6.68 -3.32 19.53
N PHE A 122 -6.32 -4.06 18.47
CA PHE A 122 -5.06 -3.93 17.73
C PHE A 122 -5.33 -3.90 16.22
N SER A 123 -6.22 -2.99 15.83
CA SER A 123 -6.84 -2.96 14.51
C SER A 123 -5.87 -2.73 13.35
N GLY A 124 -4.72 -2.09 13.59
CA GLY A 124 -3.69 -1.83 12.60
C GLY A 124 -4.26 -1.26 11.30
N GLY A 125 -4.24 -2.08 10.25
CA GLY A 125 -4.74 -1.72 8.93
C GLY A 125 -6.26 -1.76 8.77
N GLY A 126 -7.03 -1.95 9.84
CA GLY A 126 -8.49 -1.80 9.95
C GLY A 126 -9.35 -2.92 9.34
N SER A 127 -8.79 -4.09 9.05
CA SER A 127 -9.51 -5.16 8.31
C SER A 127 -10.76 -5.67 9.03
N ILE A 128 -10.66 -6.04 10.31
CA ILE A 128 -11.78 -6.60 11.09
C ILE A 128 -12.91 -5.58 11.24
N PRO A 129 -12.66 -4.35 11.74
CA PRO A 129 -13.75 -3.39 11.92
C PRO A 129 -14.37 -2.93 10.59
N LEU A 130 -13.60 -2.88 9.50
CA LEU A 130 -14.14 -2.61 8.15
C LEU A 130 -15.13 -3.69 7.70
N GLU A 131 -14.76 -4.97 7.82
CA GLU A 131 -15.63 -6.07 7.42
C GLU A 131 -16.82 -6.24 8.36
N ALA A 132 -16.65 -5.96 9.66
CA ALA A 132 -17.75 -5.92 10.61
C ALA A 132 -18.79 -4.85 10.22
N GLN A 133 -18.34 -3.64 9.86
CA GLN A 133 -19.23 -2.58 9.37
C GLN A 133 -19.96 -3.00 8.08
N ARG A 134 -19.29 -3.66 7.13
CA ARG A 134 -19.92 -4.20 5.91
C ARG A 134 -21.02 -5.22 6.22
N LEU A 135 -20.81 -6.05 7.24
CA LEU A 135 -21.79 -7.01 7.76
C LEU A 135 -22.85 -6.37 8.68
N GLY A 136 -22.90 -5.04 8.78
CA GLY A 136 -23.92 -4.31 9.55
C GLY A 136 -23.73 -4.34 11.07
N LEU A 137 -22.56 -4.78 11.54
CA LEU A 137 -22.26 -4.87 12.98
C LEU A 137 -21.77 -3.52 13.52
N PRO A 138 -22.10 -3.16 14.78
CA PRO A 138 -21.40 -2.09 15.49
C PRO A 138 -19.91 -2.44 15.57
N ALA A 139 -19.04 -1.64 14.95
CA ALA A 139 -17.63 -1.96 14.79
C ALA A 139 -16.73 -0.90 15.43
N TYR A 140 -15.82 -1.35 16.28
CA TYR A 140 -14.87 -0.52 17.00
C TYR A 140 -13.45 -1.05 16.77
N GLY A 141 -12.49 -0.13 16.63
CA GLY A 141 -11.08 -0.47 16.50
C GLY A 141 -10.23 0.51 17.28
N SER A 142 -9.19 0.02 17.94
CA SER A 142 -8.13 0.86 18.52
C SER A 142 -6.76 0.42 18.02
N ASP A 143 -5.80 1.32 18.15
CA ASP A 143 -4.38 1.03 17.94
C ASP A 143 -3.55 2.08 18.70
N LEU A 144 -2.35 1.70 19.13
CA LEU A 144 -1.40 2.64 19.73
C LEU A 144 -0.73 3.51 18.65
N ASN A 145 -0.56 2.97 17.44
CA ASN A 145 0.08 3.66 16.35
C ASN A 145 -0.87 4.71 15.74
N PRO A 146 -0.53 6.02 15.77
CA PRO A 146 -1.39 7.06 15.23
C PRO A 146 -1.66 6.90 13.72
N VAL A 147 -0.74 6.30 12.96
CA VAL A 147 -0.95 6.00 11.54
C VAL A 147 -2.04 4.94 11.35
N ALA A 148 -2.05 3.88 12.16
CA ALA A 148 -3.12 2.88 12.15
C ALA A 148 -4.48 3.51 12.47
N VAL A 149 -4.53 4.34 13.51
CA VAL A 149 -5.75 5.06 13.90
C VAL A 149 -6.26 5.95 12.75
N MET A 150 -5.37 6.68 12.08
CA MET A 150 -5.74 7.51 10.93
C MET A 150 -6.28 6.68 9.76
N ILE A 151 -5.67 5.53 9.45
CA ILE A 151 -6.16 4.61 8.42
C ILE A 151 -7.55 4.08 8.79
N GLY A 152 -7.74 3.62 10.03
CA GLY A 152 -9.04 3.16 10.53
C GLY A 152 -10.11 4.24 10.41
N LYS A 153 -9.82 5.47 10.84
CA LYS A 153 -10.74 6.62 10.71
C LYS A 153 -11.10 6.90 9.26
N ALA A 154 -10.11 6.94 8.36
CA ALA A 154 -10.32 7.23 6.95
C ALA A 154 -11.19 6.18 6.23
N MET A 155 -11.13 4.92 6.66
CA MET A 155 -11.90 3.84 6.03
C MET A 155 -13.27 3.60 6.67
N ILE A 156 -13.37 3.71 7.99
CA ILE A 156 -14.51 3.18 8.76
C ILE A 156 -15.32 4.29 9.41
N GLU A 157 -14.67 5.32 9.95
CA GLU A 157 -15.36 6.35 10.74
C GLU A 157 -15.84 7.52 9.88
N ILE A 158 -15.00 8.00 8.97
CA ILE A 158 -15.26 9.23 8.22
C ILE A 158 -16.27 8.97 7.09
N PRO A 159 -16.08 8.02 6.15
CA PRO A 159 -16.96 7.90 4.98
C PRO A 159 -18.45 7.72 5.31
N PRO A 160 -18.85 6.89 6.30
CA PRO A 160 -20.27 6.73 6.64
C PRO A 160 -20.94 8.01 7.16
N LYS A 161 -20.18 8.91 7.82
CA LYS A 161 -20.71 10.20 8.29
C LYS A 161 -21.13 11.12 7.13
N PHE A 162 -20.60 10.88 5.94
CA PHE A 162 -20.89 11.66 4.72
C PHE A 162 -21.69 10.86 3.68
N LYS A 163 -22.32 9.76 4.09
CA LYS A 163 -23.08 8.89 3.20
C LYS A 163 -24.21 9.66 2.52
N ASP A 164 -24.28 9.57 1.19
CA ASP A 164 -25.30 10.18 0.33
C ASP A 164 -25.35 11.73 0.44
N MET A 165 -24.32 12.35 1.01
CA MET A 165 -24.22 13.80 1.13
C MET A 165 -23.60 14.41 -0.14
N SER A 166 -24.04 15.62 -0.47
CA SER A 166 -23.41 16.43 -1.52
C SER A 166 -22.05 16.97 -1.06
N PRO A 167 -21.08 17.18 -1.97
CA PRO A 167 -19.82 17.82 -1.64
C PRO A 167 -20.03 19.28 -1.20
N ILE A 168 -19.13 19.77 -0.36
CA ILE A 168 -19.16 21.13 0.20
C ILE A 168 -18.19 22.10 -0.47
N HIS A 169 -17.29 21.61 -1.34
CA HIS A 169 -16.34 22.47 -2.03
C HIS A 169 -17.04 23.55 -2.88
N PRO A 170 -16.42 24.73 -3.05
CA PRO A 170 -17.03 25.84 -3.78
C PRO A 170 -16.97 25.66 -5.31
N GLY A 171 -16.24 24.66 -5.82
CA GLY A 171 -16.11 24.37 -7.25
C GLY A 171 -17.38 23.79 -7.89
N ILE A 172 -17.34 23.62 -9.21
CA ILE A 172 -18.43 23.00 -9.99
C ILE A 172 -18.60 21.54 -9.54
N LYS A 173 -19.83 21.17 -9.21
CA LYS A 173 -20.19 19.81 -8.82
C LYS A 173 -20.21 18.89 -10.03
N GLY A 174 -19.51 17.77 -9.94
CA GLY A 174 -19.37 16.79 -11.01
C GLY A 174 -20.58 15.89 -11.21
N ARG A 175 -21.55 15.89 -10.28
CA ARG A 175 -22.72 15.01 -10.30
C ARG A 175 -23.99 15.74 -9.85
N SER A 176 -25.14 15.30 -10.35
CA SER A 176 -26.45 15.77 -9.91
C SER A 176 -26.97 15.00 -8.68
N PHE A 177 -26.53 13.75 -8.50
CA PHE A 177 -26.88 12.90 -7.36
C PHE A 177 -25.61 12.21 -6.85
N TYR A 178 -25.52 12.05 -5.54
CA TYR A 178 -24.39 11.45 -4.85
C TYR A 178 -24.87 10.22 -4.07
N ARG A 179 -24.14 9.12 -4.22
CA ARG A 179 -24.38 7.87 -3.47
C ARG A 179 -23.16 7.51 -2.65
N ASN A 180 -23.37 6.83 -1.53
CA ASN A 180 -22.29 6.40 -0.64
C ASN A 180 -21.39 7.60 -0.28
N ALA A 181 -20.07 7.43 -0.37
CA ALA A 181 -19.09 8.48 -0.06
C ALA A 181 -18.67 9.30 -1.30
N GLU A 182 -19.44 9.34 -2.38
CA GLU A 182 -19.07 10.04 -3.62
C GLU A 182 -18.88 11.54 -3.43
N GLY A 183 -19.71 12.19 -2.60
CA GLY A 183 -19.58 13.62 -2.29
C GLY A 183 -18.27 13.92 -1.56
N LEU A 184 -17.98 13.14 -0.51
CA LEU A 184 -16.70 13.22 0.19
C LEU A 184 -15.50 12.97 -0.74
N ALA A 185 -15.60 11.99 -1.65
CA ALA A 185 -14.54 11.70 -2.61
C ALA A 185 -14.28 12.88 -3.55
N GLU A 186 -15.33 13.62 -3.93
CA GLU A 186 -15.22 14.83 -4.74
C GLU A 186 -14.55 15.97 -3.96
N ASP A 187 -14.92 16.18 -2.70
CA ASP A 187 -14.26 17.14 -1.80
C ASP A 187 -12.77 16.81 -1.62
N VAL A 188 -12.43 15.54 -1.35
CA VAL A 188 -11.03 15.10 -1.22
C VAL A 188 -10.24 15.41 -2.48
N LYS A 189 -10.83 15.19 -3.66
CA LYS A 189 -10.18 15.51 -4.94
C LYS A 189 -10.00 17.03 -5.10
N TYR A 190 -11.01 17.82 -4.81
CA TYR A 190 -10.96 19.28 -4.94
C TYR A 190 -9.89 19.89 -4.01
N TYR A 191 -9.93 19.56 -2.72
CA TYR A 191 -8.97 20.09 -1.76
C TYR A 191 -7.57 19.50 -1.94
N GLY A 192 -7.48 18.26 -2.43
CA GLY A 192 -6.21 17.65 -2.82
C GLY A 192 -5.54 18.41 -3.97
N GLU A 193 -6.31 18.82 -4.98
CA GLU A 193 -5.83 19.65 -6.09
C GLU A 193 -5.37 21.03 -5.60
N TRP A 194 -6.20 21.71 -4.81
CA TRP A 194 -5.83 22.99 -4.21
C TRP A 194 -4.54 22.89 -3.36
N MET A 195 -4.40 21.83 -2.55
CA MET A 195 -3.20 21.62 -1.75
C MET A 195 -1.96 21.36 -2.62
N ARG A 196 -2.12 20.62 -3.71
CA ARG A 196 -1.08 20.37 -4.71
C ARG A 196 -0.61 21.68 -5.34
N GLU A 197 -1.52 22.55 -5.77
CA GLU A 197 -1.20 23.86 -6.32
C GLU A 197 -0.45 24.73 -5.29
N LYS A 198 -0.92 24.78 -4.04
CA LYS A 198 -0.23 25.53 -2.98
C LYS A 198 1.15 24.98 -2.65
N ALA A 199 1.34 23.66 -2.72
CA ALA A 199 2.66 23.06 -2.59
C ALA A 199 3.55 23.47 -3.77
N TRP A 200 3.04 23.40 -4.99
CA TRP A 200 3.78 23.80 -6.19
C TRP A 200 4.20 25.27 -6.16
N ASP A 201 3.32 26.19 -5.76
CA ASP A 201 3.64 27.61 -5.60
C ASP A 201 4.79 27.83 -4.60
N ARG A 202 4.77 27.09 -3.48
CA ARG A 202 5.73 27.26 -2.39
C ARG A 202 7.08 26.61 -2.66
N ILE A 203 7.09 25.41 -3.23
CA ILE A 203 8.30 24.58 -3.33
C ILE A 203 8.57 24.04 -4.75
N GLY A 204 7.73 24.35 -5.73
CA GLY A 204 7.90 23.88 -7.11
C GLY A 204 9.18 24.37 -7.77
N HIS A 205 9.70 25.53 -7.34
CA HIS A 205 11.00 26.05 -7.80
C HIS A 205 12.19 25.15 -7.41
N LEU A 206 12.03 24.25 -6.43
CA LEU A 206 13.03 23.24 -6.08
C LEU A 206 13.09 22.09 -7.10
N TYR A 207 12.11 22.00 -8.01
CA TYR A 207 11.97 20.96 -9.03
C TYR A 207 12.09 21.60 -10.43
N PRO A 208 13.31 21.97 -10.87
CA PRO A 208 13.50 22.70 -12.11
C PRO A 208 13.09 21.88 -13.33
N GLN A 209 12.77 22.59 -14.41
CA GLN A 209 12.55 21.99 -15.72
C GLN A 209 13.88 21.85 -16.46
N VAL A 210 14.12 20.72 -17.09
CA VAL A 210 15.27 20.46 -17.96
C VAL A 210 14.80 20.12 -19.37
N ASP A 211 15.56 20.53 -20.37
CA ASP A 211 15.31 20.13 -21.76
C ASP A 211 15.72 18.67 -21.97
N LEU A 212 14.78 17.88 -22.47
CA LEU A 212 15.02 16.49 -22.80
C LEU A 212 15.59 16.35 -24.21
N PRO A 213 16.61 15.49 -24.39
CA PRO A 213 17.00 15.00 -25.70
C PRO A 213 15.82 14.39 -26.48
N LYS A 214 15.86 14.47 -27.82
CA LYS A 214 14.82 13.89 -28.71
C LYS A 214 14.59 12.39 -28.45
N GLU A 215 15.65 11.66 -28.10
CA GLU A 215 15.61 10.24 -27.73
C GLU A 215 14.74 9.93 -26.49
N TYR A 216 14.44 10.94 -25.66
CA TYR A 216 13.59 10.83 -24.47
C TYR A 216 12.24 11.55 -24.61
N GLY A 217 11.81 11.82 -25.85
CA GLY A 217 10.54 12.47 -26.15
C GLY A 217 10.64 13.97 -26.43
N GLY A 218 11.81 14.59 -26.18
CA GLY A 218 12.01 16.03 -26.38
C GLY A 218 11.20 16.89 -25.39
N GLY A 219 11.32 18.21 -25.54
CA GLY A 219 10.58 19.18 -24.71
C GLY A 219 11.16 19.33 -23.31
N LYS A 220 10.34 19.79 -22.35
CA LYS A 220 10.75 20.01 -20.96
C LYS A 220 10.25 18.90 -20.05
N ALA A 221 11.07 18.53 -19.07
CA ALA A 221 10.68 17.62 -17.99
C ALA A 221 11.07 18.15 -16.62
N THR A 222 10.23 17.86 -15.64
CA THR A 222 10.47 18.15 -14.22
C THR A 222 11.53 17.21 -13.66
N VAL A 223 12.58 17.75 -13.06
CA VAL A 223 13.52 16.96 -12.25
C VAL A 223 12.81 16.52 -10.98
N ILE A 224 12.61 15.21 -10.78
CA ILE A 224 11.89 14.64 -9.61
C ILE A 224 12.81 13.97 -8.59
N ALA A 225 14.08 13.76 -8.93
CA ALA A 225 15.05 13.07 -8.10
C ALA A 225 16.46 13.59 -8.38
N TRP A 226 17.31 13.56 -7.36
CA TRP A 226 18.71 13.97 -7.42
C TRP A 226 19.58 12.88 -6.83
N ILE A 227 20.78 12.72 -7.38
CA ILE A 227 21.86 11.93 -6.78
C ILE A 227 22.85 12.94 -6.21
N TRP A 228 22.90 13.02 -4.89
CA TRP A 228 23.80 13.88 -4.17
C TRP A 228 25.09 13.13 -3.83
N ALA A 229 26.22 13.79 -3.99
CA ALA A 229 27.52 13.27 -3.60
C ALA A 229 28.26 14.33 -2.78
N ARG A 230 28.79 13.94 -1.63
CA ARG A 230 29.78 14.76 -0.94
C ARG A 230 31.05 14.76 -1.78
N THR A 231 31.71 15.91 -1.88
CA THR A 231 33.01 16.02 -2.54
C THR A 231 34.10 16.37 -1.53
N VAL A 232 35.32 15.95 -1.84
CA VAL A 232 36.54 16.36 -1.11
C VAL A 232 37.63 16.72 -2.12
N PRO A 233 38.55 17.64 -1.79
CA PRO A 233 39.71 17.91 -2.62
C PRO A 233 40.53 16.62 -2.85
N SER A 234 41.09 16.46 -4.05
CA SER A 234 42.05 15.39 -4.32
C SER A 234 43.24 15.49 -3.35
N PRO A 235 43.75 14.36 -2.82
CA PRO A 235 44.94 14.35 -1.98
C PRO A 235 46.22 14.42 -2.82
N ASP A 236 46.11 14.26 -4.13
CA ASP A 236 47.20 14.40 -5.08
C ASP A 236 47.45 15.89 -5.37
N PRO A 237 48.65 16.44 -5.07
CA PRO A 237 48.99 17.84 -5.31
C PRO A 237 48.78 18.30 -6.75
N ALA A 238 48.92 17.41 -7.75
CA ALA A 238 48.70 17.74 -9.15
C ALA A 238 47.22 18.09 -9.45
N PHE A 239 46.30 17.59 -8.62
CA PHE A 239 44.85 17.74 -8.77
C PHE A 239 44.19 18.32 -7.51
N ALA A 240 44.91 19.00 -6.63
CA ALA A 240 44.40 19.46 -5.33
C ALA A 240 43.16 20.38 -5.43
N ASP A 241 42.98 21.03 -6.57
CA ASP A 241 41.85 21.87 -6.94
C ASP A 241 40.60 21.07 -7.41
N VAL A 242 40.75 19.78 -7.67
CA VAL A 242 39.67 18.90 -8.13
C VAL A 242 38.84 18.39 -6.95
N GLN A 243 37.53 18.63 -7.02
CA GLN A 243 36.55 18.09 -6.08
C GLN A 243 36.14 16.68 -6.49
N VAL A 244 36.64 15.68 -5.76
CA VAL A 244 36.37 14.26 -6.03
C VAL A 244 35.05 13.84 -5.38
N PRO A 245 34.07 13.29 -6.13
CA PRO A 245 32.83 12.79 -5.58
C PRO A 245 33.03 11.49 -4.77
N LEU A 246 32.40 11.42 -3.61
CA LEU A 246 32.34 10.23 -2.76
C LEU A 246 31.03 9.48 -3.08
N ILE A 247 31.08 8.58 -4.07
CA ILE A 247 29.91 7.83 -4.56
C ILE A 247 30.24 6.34 -4.48
N SER A 248 29.44 5.58 -3.74
CA SER A 248 29.69 4.15 -3.55
C SER A 248 29.10 3.26 -4.65
N ASN A 249 28.23 3.82 -5.52
CA ASN A 249 27.58 3.07 -6.58
C ASN A 249 27.08 4.02 -7.68
N PHE A 250 27.51 3.80 -8.93
CA PHE A 250 27.04 4.53 -10.11
C PHE A 250 25.91 3.82 -10.87
N VAL A 251 25.49 2.62 -10.47
CA VAL A 251 24.40 1.87 -11.11
C VAL A 251 23.05 2.44 -10.71
N LEU A 252 22.25 2.85 -11.71
CA LEU A 252 20.90 3.38 -11.56
C LEU A 252 19.83 2.29 -11.70
N SER A 253 20.06 1.32 -12.58
CA SER A 253 19.19 0.16 -12.78
C SER A 253 20.04 -1.09 -13.00
N SER A 254 19.78 -2.14 -12.22
CA SER A 254 20.42 -3.46 -12.34
C SER A 254 19.51 -4.50 -13.00
N LYS A 255 18.34 -4.08 -13.51
CA LYS A 255 17.38 -4.99 -14.13
C LYS A 255 17.94 -5.53 -15.45
N LYS A 256 17.95 -6.86 -15.59
CA LYS A 256 18.48 -7.55 -16.78
C LYS A 256 17.82 -7.02 -18.07
N GLY A 257 18.63 -6.57 -19.02
CA GLY A 257 18.20 -5.99 -20.29
C GLY A 257 17.68 -4.54 -20.21
N GLN A 258 17.75 -3.92 -19.04
CA GLN A 258 17.38 -2.52 -18.78
C GLN A 258 18.41 -1.88 -17.83
N GLU A 259 19.67 -2.28 -17.95
CA GLU A 259 20.76 -1.78 -17.12
C GLU A 259 21.05 -0.31 -17.48
N VAL A 260 21.20 0.53 -16.46
CA VAL A 260 21.52 1.95 -16.60
C VAL A 260 22.52 2.34 -15.53
N TRP A 261 23.56 3.08 -15.88
CA TRP A 261 24.60 3.50 -14.96
C TRP A 261 25.21 4.84 -15.36
N ILE A 262 25.86 5.50 -14.40
CA ILE A 262 26.57 6.76 -14.58
C ILE A 262 28.03 6.45 -14.92
N GLU A 263 28.48 6.89 -16.09
CA GLU A 263 29.87 6.85 -16.51
C GLU A 263 30.55 8.17 -16.15
N PRO A 264 31.49 8.19 -15.19
CA PRO A 264 32.32 9.36 -14.95
C PRO A 264 33.38 9.49 -16.04
N LEU A 265 33.46 10.66 -16.67
CA LEU A 265 34.44 11.01 -17.68
C LEU A 265 35.42 12.00 -17.08
N THR A 266 36.70 11.62 -17.07
CA THR A 266 37.77 12.37 -16.43
C THR A 266 38.72 12.98 -17.47
N ASP A 267 38.95 14.28 -17.39
CA ASP A 267 39.97 14.96 -18.19
C ASP A 267 41.06 15.50 -17.25
N ARG A 268 42.26 14.90 -17.35
CA ARG A 268 43.42 15.27 -16.53
C ARG A 268 44.05 16.60 -16.93
N HIS A 269 43.88 17.03 -18.18
CA HIS A 269 44.45 18.30 -18.66
C HIS A 269 43.62 19.48 -18.20
N THR A 270 42.30 19.40 -18.38
CA THR A 270 41.37 20.45 -17.93
C THR A 270 40.97 20.29 -16.46
N LYS A 271 41.37 19.18 -15.82
CA LYS A 271 41.04 18.83 -14.43
C LYS A 271 39.53 18.77 -14.17
N THR A 272 38.77 18.37 -15.18
CA THR A 272 37.30 18.31 -15.12
C THR A 272 36.80 16.89 -14.94
N ILE A 273 35.69 16.77 -14.22
CA ILE A 273 34.90 15.54 -14.10
C ILE A 273 33.53 15.84 -14.69
N SER A 274 33.14 15.08 -15.71
CA SER A 274 31.80 15.11 -16.29
C SER A 274 31.15 13.74 -16.17
N TYR A 275 29.83 13.66 -16.39
CA TYR A 275 29.07 12.42 -16.25
C TYR A 275 28.22 12.18 -17.48
N ARG A 276 28.14 10.93 -17.90
CA ARG A 276 27.26 10.48 -18.97
C ARG A 276 26.39 9.33 -18.48
N ILE A 277 25.12 9.31 -18.90
CA ILE A 277 24.25 8.15 -18.66
C ILE A 277 24.50 7.10 -19.73
N ARG A 278 24.81 5.87 -19.30
CA ARG A 278 24.98 4.71 -20.18
C ARG A 278 23.88 3.69 -19.96
N ARG A 279 23.46 3.06 -21.05
CA ARG A 279 22.49 1.95 -21.10
C ARG A 279 23.21 0.66 -21.51
N GLY A 280 22.84 -0.44 -20.88
CA GLY A 280 23.55 -1.71 -21.02
C GLY A 280 24.99 -1.62 -20.48
N GLY A 281 25.87 -2.45 -21.02
CA GLY A 281 27.26 -2.55 -20.60
C GLY A 281 27.68 -4.00 -20.41
N THR A 282 28.98 -4.23 -20.45
CA THR A 282 29.59 -5.52 -20.12
C THR A 282 29.48 -5.78 -18.62
N LYS A 283 29.64 -7.04 -18.21
CA LYS A 283 29.68 -7.40 -16.78
C LYS A 283 30.80 -6.66 -16.03
N VAL A 284 31.91 -6.36 -16.71
CA VAL A 284 33.06 -5.66 -16.13
C VAL A 284 32.71 -4.20 -15.87
N GLU A 285 32.19 -3.49 -16.87
CA GLU A 285 31.76 -2.08 -16.73
C GLU A 285 30.75 -1.91 -15.59
N LEU A 286 29.74 -2.80 -15.52
CA LEU A 286 28.73 -2.75 -14.47
C LEU A 286 29.32 -3.05 -13.08
N ALA A 287 30.30 -3.96 -12.98
CA ALA A 287 30.98 -4.25 -11.73
C ALA A 287 31.84 -3.06 -11.26
N GLU A 288 32.50 -2.37 -12.19
CA GLU A 288 33.27 -1.15 -11.89
C GLU A 288 32.36 0.00 -11.47
N ALA A 289 31.25 0.22 -12.19
CA ALA A 289 30.23 1.20 -11.83
C ALA A 289 29.64 0.91 -10.44
N ALA A 290 29.41 -0.35 -10.10
CA ALA A 290 28.89 -0.77 -8.80
C ALA A 290 29.85 -0.49 -7.64
N MET A 291 31.15 -0.36 -7.90
CA MET A 291 32.13 0.08 -6.90
C MET A 291 32.15 1.60 -6.73
N GLY A 292 31.71 2.35 -7.74
CA GLY A 292 31.80 3.81 -7.72
C GLY A 292 33.23 4.29 -7.51
N THR A 293 33.39 5.24 -6.59
CA THR A 293 34.69 5.78 -6.15
C THR A 293 35.20 5.09 -4.89
N THR A 294 34.59 3.98 -4.44
CA THR A 294 35.08 3.26 -3.26
C THR A 294 36.44 2.61 -3.49
N ALA A 295 37.27 2.60 -2.44
CA ALA A 295 38.48 1.78 -2.35
C ALA A 295 38.26 0.57 -1.42
N GLY A 296 37.02 0.31 -0.98
CA GLY A 296 36.66 -0.75 -0.03
C GLY A 296 36.56 -0.27 1.42
N LYS A 297 35.95 -1.08 2.29
CA LYS A 297 35.55 -0.69 3.66
C LYS A 297 36.65 -0.06 4.51
N ARG A 298 37.90 -0.52 4.36
CA ARG A 298 39.07 -0.08 5.14
C ARG A 298 39.80 1.12 4.53
N GLN A 299 39.71 1.31 3.22
CA GLN A 299 40.45 2.36 2.49
C GLN A 299 39.55 3.53 2.08
N ALA A 300 38.26 3.49 2.45
CA ALA A 300 37.24 4.49 2.15
C ALA A 300 37.05 4.72 0.64
N PHE A 301 37.67 5.73 0.05
CA PHE A 301 37.46 6.12 -1.34
C PHE A 301 38.78 6.25 -2.11
N ARG A 302 38.70 6.40 -3.43
CA ARG A 302 39.82 6.73 -4.30
C ARG A 302 39.48 7.95 -5.15
N CYS A 303 40.49 8.78 -5.41
CA CYS A 303 40.39 9.86 -6.37
C CYS A 303 40.18 9.27 -7.76
N ILE A 304 39.07 9.59 -8.42
CA ILE A 304 38.80 9.07 -9.78
C ILE A 304 39.75 9.65 -10.82
N MET A 305 40.39 10.78 -10.50
CA MET A 305 41.29 11.47 -11.41
C MET A 305 42.71 10.88 -11.38
N SER A 306 43.28 10.76 -10.18
CA SER A 306 44.65 10.28 -9.97
C SER A 306 44.76 8.80 -9.55
N GLY A 307 43.68 8.21 -9.04
CA GLY A 307 43.71 6.89 -8.40
C GLY A 307 44.20 6.91 -6.95
N ALA A 308 44.61 8.06 -6.42
CA ALA A 308 45.12 8.19 -5.06
C ALA A 308 44.06 7.81 -4.01
N ALA A 309 44.51 7.21 -2.90
CA ALA A 309 43.62 6.83 -1.80
C ALA A 309 43.10 8.07 -1.06
N LEU A 310 41.82 8.06 -0.73
CA LEU A 310 41.12 9.05 0.09
C LEU A 310 40.71 8.37 1.41
N PRO A 311 41.63 8.24 2.40
CA PRO A 311 41.31 7.61 3.68
C PRO A 311 40.35 8.47 4.50
N TYR A 312 39.73 7.88 5.53
CA TYR A 312 38.76 8.58 6.38
C TYR A 312 39.31 9.87 7.02
N ASP A 313 40.60 9.90 7.36
CA ASP A 313 41.22 11.07 7.97
C ASP A 313 41.31 12.26 7.02
N HIS A 314 41.34 12.02 5.69
CA HIS A 314 41.30 13.08 4.67
C HIS A 314 39.87 13.55 4.38
N ILE A 315 38.87 12.71 4.64
CA ILE A 315 37.45 13.01 4.37
C ILE A 315 36.81 13.80 5.52
N ARG A 316 37.31 13.61 6.75
CA ARG A 316 36.71 14.15 7.97
C ARG A 316 36.95 15.64 8.14
#